data_AF-A0A6I9YZ33-F1
#
_entry.id   AF-A0A6I9YZ33-F1
#
_cell.length_a   1.000
_cell.length_b   1.000
_cell.length_c   1.000
_cell.angle_alpha   90.00
_cell.angle_beta   90.00
_cell.angle_gamma   90.00
#
_symmetry.space_group_name_H-M   'P 1'
#
loop_
_entity.id
_entity.type
_entity.pdbx_description
1 polymer ?
#
loop_
_entity_poly.entity_id
_entity_poly.type
_entity_poly.pdbx_seq_one_letter_code
_entity_poly.pdbx_strand_id
1 'polypeptide(L)'
;MSSTLQNCGNFLDEKRNIHEEEQGNPVAPSKSSFGIDLVIILLKDLSNNRISTLSNQSFSNMTQLLTLILSYNRLRCIPTRTFDGLKSLRLLSLHGNDISVLPEGAFSDLSALSHLAIGANPLHCDCHIQWLSDWVKTEYKEPGIARCVGPGEMADKLLLTTPSKKFTCQGPVDVTIPAKCSPCLSSPCKNGGTCSNDPVDFYSCSCPYGFKGRDCEVPIHACISSPCKEGGTCHLKEDEKNGFWCACADGYEGENCEVNIDDCEDNDC
;
A
#
# COMPACT_ATOMS: atom_id res chain seq x y z
N MET A 1 -15.44 -30.25 38.68
CA MET A 1 -16.71 -29.60 39.11
C MET A 1 -16.50 -28.09 39.04
N SER A 2 -17.33 -27.42 38.23
CA SER A 2 -17.64 -25.98 38.05
C SER A 2 -16.50 -24.94 38.04
N SER A 3 -16.24 -24.21 36.93
CA SER A 3 -17.00 -23.08 36.32
C SER A 3 -17.15 -21.90 37.28
N THR A 4 -16.72 -20.65 36.98
CA THR A 4 -17.35 -19.64 36.06
C THR A 4 -16.40 -18.42 36.06
N LEU A 5 -15.90 -17.88 34.93
CA LEU A 5 -16.42 -16.76 34.11
C LEU A 5 -16.97 -15.53 34.88
N GLN A 6 -16.50 -14.34 34.43
CA GLN A 6 -17.20 -13.03 34.32
C GLN A 6 -16.47 -11.84 34.99
N ASN A 7 -15.93 -10.91 34.18
CA ASN A 7 -16.49 -9.55 34.05
C ASN A 7 -15.70 -8.68 33.06
N CYS A 8 -16.27 -8.55 31.85
CA CYS A 8 -16.17 -7.33 31.04
C CYS A 8 -17.18 -6.33 31.61
N GLY A 9 -16.75 -5.10 31.90
CA GLY A 9 -17.61 -3.99 32.32
C GLY A 9 -17.42 -2.80 31.39
N ASN A 10 -18.45 -2.54 30.58
CA ASN A 10 -18.60 -1.39 29.70
C ASN A 10 -18.55 -0.06 30.45
N PHE A 11 -17.96 0.97 29.84
CA PHE A 11 -18.11 2.37 30.24
C PHE A 11 -18.68 3.15 29.05
N LEU A 12 -20.01 3.30 29.04
CA LEU A 12 -20.73 4.26 28.21
C LEU A 12 -21.79 4.94 29.09
N ASP A 13 -22.01 6.21 28.75
CA ASP A 13 -23.05 7.14 29.20
C ASP A 13 -22.84 7.98 30.47
N GLU A 14 -22.48 9.25 30.26
CA GLU A 14 -23.27 10.34 30.84
C GLU A 14 -23.24 11.60 29.95
N LYS A 15 -24.36 11.88 29.26
CA LYS A 15 -24.70 13.21 28.72
C LYS A 15 -25.56 13.93 29.75
N ARG A 16 -25.26 15.19 30.06
CA ARG A 16 -26.22 16.13 30.68
C ARG A 16 -26.07 17.53 30.07
N ASN A 17 -27.18 18.02 29.52
CA ASN A 17 -27.37 19.33 28.89
C ASN A 17 -27.33 20.48 29.92
N ILE A 18 -26.73 21.61 29.56
CA ILE A 18 -27.13 22.96 30.04
C ILE A 18 -27.04 23.91 28.83
N HIS A 19 -28.17 24.54 28.51
CA HIS A 19 -28.30 25.69 27.60
C HIS A 19 -28.29 26.97 28.44
N GLU A 20 -27.45 27.94 28.10
CA GLU A 20 -27.77 29.38 28.16
C GLU A 20 -26.71 30.15 27.35
N GLU A 21 -27.19 31.06 26.50
CA GLU A 21 -26.41 31.93 25.61
C GLU A 21 -25.77 33.08 26.40
N GLU A 22 -24.51 33.42 26.10
CA GLU A 22 -24.08 34.82 26.01
C GLU A 22 -22.89 34.97 25.05
N GLN A 23 -23.00 35.97 24.18
CA GLN A 23 -22.04 36.34 23.15
C GLN A 23 -20.80 37.01 23.78
N GLY A 24 -19.58 36.58 23.42
CA GLY A 24 -18.37 37.33 23.80
C GLY A 24 -17.06 36.60 23.48
N ASN A 25 -16.42 37.02 22.39
CA ASN A 25 -14.99 36.88 21.99
C ASN A 25 -14.24 35.54 22.13
N PRO A 26 -13.37 35.18 21.17
CA PRO A 26 -12.53 33.99 21.27
C PRO A 26 -11.48 34.15 22.37
N VAL A 27 -11.71 33.51 23.52
CA VAL A 27 -10.71 33.31 24.58
C VAL A 27 -9.71 32.27 24.09
N ALA A 28 -8.45 32.68 23.95
CA ALA A 28 -7.34 31.79 23.66
C ALA A 28 -7.22 30.68 24.72
N PRO A 29 -6.92 29.42 24.36
CA PRO A 29 -6.80 28.36 25.35
C PRO A 29 -5.65 28.67 26.31
N SER A 30 -6.02 28.79 27.59
CA SER A 30 -5.14 28.98 28.73
C SER A 30 -4.13 27.83 28.84
N LYS A 31 -2.85 28.17 28.91
CA LYS A 31 -1.78 27.25 29.31
C LYS A 31 -2.01 26.79 30.76
N SER A 32 -2.49 25.57 30.97
CA SER A 32 -2.30 24.87 32.24
C SER A 32 -0.97 24.13 32.17
N SER A 33 0.07 24.78 32.71
CA SER A 33 1.39 24.21 32.94
C SER A 33 1.31 23.14 34.03
N PHE A 34 1.18 21.87 33.65
CA PHE A 34 1.66 20.78 34.51
C PHE A 34 3.16 20.64 34.26
N GLY A 35 3.96 21.13 35.22
CA GLY A 35 5.38 20.85 35.29
C GLY A 35 5.58 19.37 35.64
N ILE A 36 5.99 18.60 34.65
CA ILE A 36 6.73 17.35 34.81
C ILE A 36 7.98 17.53 33.96
N ASP A 37 9.12 17.25 34.59
CA ASP A 37 10.47 17.55 34.14
C ASP A 37 10.69 17.37 32.63
N LEU A 38 11.36 18.34 32.00
CA LEU A 38 11.99 18.20 30.69
C LEU A 38 13.09 17.13 30.75
N VAL A 39 12.70 15.86 30.79
CA VAL A 39 13.47 14.85 30.04
C VAL A 39 13.22 15.20 28.59
N ILE A 40 14.26 15.53 27.84
CA ILE A 40 14.13 15.68 26.39
C ILE A 40 13.75 14.29 25.85
N ILE A 41 12.46 13.99 25.77
CA ILE A 41 11.97 12.79 25.13
C ILE A 41 12.16 13.04 23.64
N LEU A 42 13.26 12.50 23.09
CA LEU A 42 13.50 12.48 21.66
C LEU A 42 12.55 11.45 21.03
N LEU A 43 11.28 11.85 20.97
CA LEU A 43 10.15 11.11 20.41
C LEU A 43 9.71 11.81 19.13
N LYS A 44 9.49 11.00 18.10
CA LYS A 44 8.89 11.44 16.84
C LYS A 44 7.65 10.60 16.60
N ASP A 45 6.49 11.20 16.85
CA ASP A 45 5.19 10.61 16.54
C ASP A 45 4.67 11.17 15.22
N LEU A 46 4.46 10.27 14.27
CA LEU A 46 3.92 10.49 12.94
C LEU A 46 2.71 9.57 12.68
N SER A 47 2.09 9.07 13.75
CA SER A 47 0.95 8.16 13.64
C SER A 47 -0.28 8.83 13.02
N ASN A 48 -1.19 8.01 12.47
CA ASN A 48 -2.47 8.47 11.91
C ASN A 48 -2.34 9.50 10.78
N ASN A 49 -1.30 9.35 9.97
CA ASN A 49 -1.06 10.16 8.78
C ASN A 49 -1.29 9.35 7.50
N ARG A 50 -0.98 9.94 6.35
CA ARG A 50 -1.07 9.28 5.03
C ARG A 50 0.31 8.96 4.46
N ILE A 51 1.32 8.71 5.30
CA ILE A 51 2.69 8.46 4.84
C ILE A 51 2.71 7.13 4.09
N SER A 52 3.05 7.20 2.81
CA SER A 52 3.09 6.06 1.89
C SER A 52 4.52 5.57 1.62
N THR A 53 5.48 6.49 1.65
CA THR A 53 6.88 6.24 1.29
C THR A 53 7.82 6.79 2.36
N LEU A 54 8.92 6.08 2.55
CA LEU A 54 10.09 6.53 3.30
C LEU A 54 11.31 6.46 2.37
N SER A 55 12.32 7.26 2.65
CA SER A 55 13.60 7.22 1.97
C SER A 55 14.70 6.85 2.96
N ASN A 56 15.87 6.46 2.44
CA ASN A 56 17.07 6.20 3.25
C ASN A 56 17.53 7.44 4.06
N GLN A 57 16.98 8.62 3.78
CA GLN A 57 17.34 9.88 4.42
C GLN A 57 16.27 10.38 5.38
N SER A 58 15.10 9.72 5.45
CA SER A 58 13.95 10.17 6.25
C SER A 58 14.27 10.45 7.71
N PHE A 59 15.21 9.69 8.30
CA PHE A 59 15.65 9.86 9.69
C PHE A 59 17.16 10.11 9.80
N SER A 60 17.78 10.58 8.72
CA SER A 60 19.19 10.94 8.72
C SER A 60 19.49 11.96 9.81
N ASN A 61 20.62 11.80 10.51
CA ASN A 61 21.09 12.64 11.61
C ASN A 61 20.25 12.61 12.90
N MET A 62 19.24 11.72 13.02
CA MET A 62 18.43 11.58 14.23
C MET A 62 19.02 10.55 15.24
N THR A 63 20.33 10.56 15.45
CA THR A 63 21.06 9.49 16.19
C THR A 63 20.67 9.35 17.66
N GLN A 64 20.11 10.41 18.25
CA GLN A 64 19.66 10.43 19.64
C GLN A 64 18.18 10.02 19.81
N LEU A 65 17.45 9.76 18.71
CA LEU A 65 16.03 9.43 18.76
C LEU A 65 15.78 8.16 19.60
N LEU A 66 14.86 8.25 20.56
CA LEU A 66 14.51 7.16 21.48
C LEU A 66 13.21 6.46 21.08
N THR A 67 12.26 7.18 20.49
CA THR A 67 10.94 6.65 20.14
C THR A 67 10.50 7.16 18.78
N LEU A 68 10.16 6.23 17.88
CA LEU A 68 9.64 6.51 16.56
C LEU A 68 8.31 5.80 16.36
N ILE A 69 7.24 6.56 16.16
CA ILE A 69 5.89 6.03 15.98
C ILE A 69 5.42 6.39 14.57
N LEU A 70 5.24 5.37 13.73
CA LEU A 70 4.75 5.46 12.35
C LEU A 70 3.42 4.69 12.19
N SER A 71 2.71 4.45 13.29
CA SER A 71 1.50 3.63 13.30
C SER A 71 0.36 4.21 12.47
N TYR A 72 -0.50 3.36 11.91
CA TYR A 72 -1.71 3.79 11.18
C TYR A 72 -1.39 4.76 10.05
N ASN A 73 -0.43 4.38 9.21
CA ASN A 73 -0.04 5.08 7.99
C ASN A 73 -0.35 4.19 6.77
N ARG A 74 0.29 4.43 5.63
CA ARG A 74 0.12 3.69 4.37
C ARG A 74 1.44 3.11 3.87
N LEU A 75 2.38 2.83 4.77
CA LEU A 75 3.69 2.32 4.41
C LEU A 75 3.56 0.93 3.80
N ARG A 76 4.03 0.77 2.56
CA ARG A 76 4.01 -0.51 1.83
C ARG A 76 5.36 -1.21 1.83
N CYS A 77 6.41 -0.40 1.90
CA CYS A 77 7.80 -0.82 1.81
C CYS A 77 8.64 0.04 2.73
N ILE A 78 9.68 -0.56 3.29
CA ILE A 78 10.69 0.15 4.07
C ILE A 78 12.05 -0.06 3.38
N PRO A 79 12.68 1.00 2.85
CA PRO A 79 14.04 0.89 2.32
C PRO A 79 15.03 0.38 3.37
N THR A 80 16.01 -0.43 2.97
CA THR A 80 16.94 -1.12 3.87
C THR A 80 17.70 -0.19 4.81
N ARG A 81 17.98 1.05 4.39
CA ARG A 81 18.80 2.00 5.16
C ARG A 81 17.99 3.09 5.84
N THR A 82 16.67 2.95 5.88
CA THR A 82 15.76 3.96 6.46
C THR A 82 16.08 4.27 7.92
N PHE A 83 16.51 3.26 8.68
CA PHE A 83 16.77 3.37 10.12
C PHE A 83 18.26 3.36 10.47
N ASP A 84 19.15 3.49 9.48
CA ASP A 84 20.60 3.57 9.71
C ASP A 84 20.93 4.73 10.67
N GLY A 85 21.86 4.50 11.59
CA GLY A 85 22.31 5.49 12.58
C GLY A 85 21.39 5.70 13.79
N LEU A 86 20.19 5.11 13.85
CA LEU A 86 19.25 5.23 14.99
C LEU A 86 19.65 4.33 16.18
N LYS A 87 20.92 4.39 16.60
CA LYS A 87 21.51 3.50 17.62
C LYS A 87 20.91 3.65 19.01
N SER A 88 20.26 4.79 19.29
CA SER A 88 19.61 5.07 20.59
C SER A 88 18.14 4.64 20.63
N LEU A 89 17.57 4.20 19.51
CA LEU A 89 16.14 3.96 19.38
C LEU A 89 15.70 2.76 20.24
N ARG A 90 14.73 2.97 21.12
CA ARG A 90 14.22 1.96 22.06
C ARG A 90 12.88 1.39 21.64
N LEU A 91 12.03 2.23 21.04
CA LEU A 91 10.70 1.85 20.56
C LEU A 91 10.52 2.27 19.10
N LEU A 92 10.12 1.30 18.28
CA LEU A 92 9.71 1.51 16.90
C LEU A 92 8.31 0.93 16.71
N SER A 93 7.37 1.76 16.28
CA SER A 93 6.03 1.29 15.91
C SER A 93 5.75 1.48 14.43
N LEU A 94 5.59 0.37 13.72
CA LEU A 94 5.13 0.24 12.34
C LEU A 94 3.71 -0.35 12.25
N HIS A 95 3.02 -0.46 13.39
CA HIS A 95 1.71 -1.09 13.51
C HIS A 95 0.65 -0.46 12.58
N GLY A 96 -0.22 -1.25 11.98
CA GLY A 96 -1.33 -0.73 11.18
C GLY A 96 -0.86 -0.05 9.88
N ASN A 97 0.05 -0.70 9.16
CA ASN A 97 0.51 -0.25 7.84
C ASN A 97 0.22 -1.35 6.80
N ASP A 98 0.74 -1.20 5.58
CA ASP A 98 0.56 -2.14 4.46
C ASP A 98 1.88 -2.87 4.13
N ILE A 99 2.71 -3.12 5.14
CA ILE A 99 4.02 -3.76 4.97
C ILE A 99 3.84 -5.26 4.81
N SER A 100 4.34 -5.82 3.71
CA SER A 100 4.35 -7.28 3.51
C SER A 100 5.69 -7.93 3.83
N VAL A 101 6.80 -7.25 3.54
CA VAL A 101 8.16 -7.75 3.80
C VAL A 101 9.01 -6.60 4.31
N LEU A 102 9.90 -6.88 5.25
CA LEU A 102 10.99 -5.99 5.64
C LEU A 102 12.31 -6.56 5.10
N PRO A 103 13.15 -5.74 4.43
CA PRO A 103 14.40 -6.22 3.89
C PRO A 103 15.37 -6.58 5.02
N GLU A 104 16.16 -7.63 4.79
CA GLU A 104 17.22 -8.01 5.71
C GLU A 104 18.20 -6.85 5.94
N GLY A 105 18.62 -6.67 7.18
CA GLY A 105 19.49 -5.56 7.58
C GLY A 105 18.76 -4.25 7.88
N ALA A 106 17.44 -4.14 7.66
CA ALA A 106 16.66 -2.94 7.99
C ALA A 106 16.80 -2.48 9.44
N PHE A 107 17.08 -3.41 10.36
CA PHE A 107 17.25 -3.15 11.80
C PHE A 107 18.68 -3.34 12.29
N SER A 108 19.67 -3.36 11.38
CA SER A 108 21.08 -3.63 11.71
C SER A 108 21.68 -2.66 12.73
N ASP A 109 21.37 -1.37 12.60
CA ASP A 109 21.85 -0.31 13.50
C ASP A 109 20.98 -0.10 14.76
N LEU A 110 19.84 -0.80 14.85
CA LEU A 110 18.87 -0.64 15.95
C LEU A 110 19.26 -1.47 17.19
N SER A 111 20.50 -1.30 17.65
CA SER A 111 21.09 -2.10 18.73
C SER A 111 20.45 -1.88 20.11
N ALA A 112 19.88 -0.69 20.36
CA ALA A 112 19.17 -0.38 21.62
C ALA A 112 17.66 -0.71 21.58
N LEU A 113 17.16 -1.27 20.47
CA LEU A 113 15.73 -1.46 20.28
C LEU A 113 15.22 -2.58 21.17
N SER A 114 14.23 -2.26 21.99
CA SER A 114 13.62 -3.18 22.96
C SER A 114 12.17 -3.51 22.61
N HIS A 115 11.48 -2.60 21.92
CA HIS A 115 10.06 -2.75 21.60
C HIS A 115 9.83 -2.47 20.12
N LEU A 116 9.33 -3.48 19.41
CA LEU A 116 8.83 -3.39 18.04
C LEU A 116 7.34 -3.68 18.03
N ALA A 117 6.56 -2.76 17.47
CA ALA A 117 5.15 -3.00 17.15
C ALA A 117 4.99 -3.06 15.63
N ILE A 118 4.80 -4.26 15.09
CA ILE A 118 4.60 -4.50 13.64
C ILE A 118 3.27 -5.22 13.33
N GLY A 119 2.42 -5.41 14.35
CA GLY A 119 1.08 -6.00 14.16
C GLY A 119 0.22 -5.21 13.16
N ALA A 120 -0.90 -5.82 12.74
CA ALA A 120 -1.81 -5.24 11.76
C ALA A 120 -1.09 -4.79 10.46
N ASN A 121 -0.20 -5.64 9.96
CA ASN A 121 0.43 -5.52 8.65
C ASN A 121 0.21 -6.84 7.88
N PRO A 122 0.02 -6.79 6.56
CA PRO A 122 -0.20 -7.98 5.74
C PRO A 122 1.12 -8.73 5.45
N LEU A 123 1.76 -9.24 6.51
CA LEU A 123 3.08 -9.87 6.43
C LEU A 123 3.05 -11.15 5.57
N HIS A 124 3.92 -11.18 4.56
CA HIS A 124 4.16 -12.35 3.72
C HIS A 124 5.34 -13.14 4.30
N CYS A 125 5.03 -14.27 4.93
CA CYS A 125 5.94 -15.03 5.77
C CYS A 125 6.67 -16.15 5.02
N ASP A 126 7.45 -15.76 4.02
CA ASP A 126 8.37 -16.62 3.29
C ASP A 126 9.81 -16.48 3.82
N CYS A 127 10.80 -16.96 3.06
CA CYS A 127 12.21 -16.86 3.47
C CYS A 127 12.72 -15.42 3.61
N HIS A 128 12.13 -14.43 2.94
CA HIS A 128 12.61 -13.05 2.99
C HIS A 128 12.37 -12.36 4.33
N ILE A 129 11.42 -12.85 5.14
CA ILE A 129 11.16 -12.35 6.51
C ILE A 129 11.64 -13.33 7.58
N GLN A 130 12.33 -14.41 7.21
CA GLN A 130 12.91 -15.38 8.15
C GLN A 130 13.82 -14.70 9.17
N TRP A 131 14.67 -13.78 8.71
CA TRP A 131 15.59 -13.01 9.55
C TRP A 131 14.83 -12.22 10.64
N LEU A 132 13.65 -11.68 10.33
CA LEU A 132 12.85 -10.92 11.29
C LEU A 132 12.26 -11.85 12.33
N SER A 133 11.79 -13.03 11.91
CA SER A 133 11.33 -14.10 12.82
C SER A 133 12.45 -14.52 13.78
N ASP A 134 13.69 -14.68 13.30
CA ASP A 134 14.84 -14.95 14.17
C ASP A 134 15.13 -13.78 15.10
N TRP A 135 15.11 -12.55 14.57
CA TRP A 135 15.46 -11.34 15.30
C TRP A 135 14.48 -11.06 16.46
N VAL A 136 13.16 -11.17 16.26
CA VAL A 136 12.17 -10.90 17.33
C VAL A 136 12.27 -11.91 18.49
N LYS A 137 12.81 -13.11 18.24
CA LYS A 137 12.97 -14.18 19.24
C LYS A 137 14.22 -14.07 20.10
N THR A 138 15.23 -13.29 19.68
CA THR A 138 16.49 -13.17 20.43
C THR A 138 16.31 -12.52 21.80
N GLU A 139 15.45 -11.48 21.88
CA GLU A 139 15.28 -10.68 23.10
C GLU A 139 13.80 -10.34 23.40
N TYR A 140 12.84 -11.14 22.92
CA TYR A 140 11.40 -10.90 23.11
C TYR A 140 10.97 -9.46 22.74
N LYS A 141 11.41 -8.99 21.57
CA LYS A 141 11.25 -7.58 21.14
C LYS A 141 9.84 -7.23 20.67
N GLU A 142 9.01 -8.23 20.37
CA GLU A 142 7.64 -8.08 19.85
C GLU A 142 6.67 -8.87 20.76
N PRO A 143 5.54 -8.28 21.18
CA PRO A 143 4.66 -8.87 22.20
C PRO A 143 3.74 -10.00 21.70
N GLY A 144 3.91 -10.51 20.47
CA GLY A 144 3.10 -11.60 19.90
C GLY A 144 1.81 -11.13 19.22
N ILE A 145 1.79 -9.94 18.62
CA ILE A 145 0.63 -9.39 17.90
C ILE A 145 0.79 -9.60 16.38
N ALA A 146 2.02 -9.60 15.87
CA ALA A 146 2.30 -9.75 14.45
C ALA A 146 1.90 -11.13 13.91
N ARG A 147 1.06 -11.13 12.87
CA ARG A 147 0.56 -12.33 12.18
C ARG A 147 0.91 -12.31 10.70
N CYS A 148 1.13 -13.49 10.17
CA CYS A 148 1.33 -13.75 8.76
C CYS A 148 -0.02 -13.81 8.03
N VAL A 149 -0.11 -13.22 6.84
CA VAL A 149 -1.27 -13.38 5.93
C VAL A 149 -1.09 -14.60 5.02
N GLY A 150 0.14 -15.02 4.79
CA GLY A 150 0.47 -16.18 3.97
C GLY A 150 1.98 -16.34 3.83
N PRO A 151 2.47 -17.17 2.89
CA PRO A 151 1.68 -18.00 1.97
C PRO A 151 1.15 -19.29 2.61
N GLY A 152 0.00 -19.80 2.11
CA GLY A 152 -0.56 -21.11 2.48
C GLY A 152 -0.77 -21.30 3.98
N GLU A 153 -0.16 -22.35 4.54
CA GLU A 153 -0.24 -22.71 5.97
C GLU A 153 0.35 -21.66 6.93
N MET A 154 1.06 -20.66 6.40
CA MET A 154 1.55 -19.54 7.20
C MET A 154 0.45 -18.54 7.54
N ALA A 155 -0.74 -18.60 6.90
CA ALA A 155 -1.85 -17.73 7.26
C ALA A 155 -2.20 -17.83 8.76
N ASP A 156 -2.43 -16.68 9.38
CA ASP A 156 -2.76 -16.45 10.80
C ASP A 156 -1.69 -16.88 11.82
N LYS A 157 -0.57 -17.45 11.36
CA LYS A 157 0.55 -17.83 12.22
C LYS A 157 1.23 -16.60 12.80
N LEU A 158 1.62 -16.68 14.07
CA LEU A 158 2.30 -15.60 14.78
C LEU A 158 3.78 -15.55 14.39
N LEU A 159 4.28 -14.35 14.11
CA LEU A 159 5.70 -14.13 13.81
C LEU A 159 6.62 -14.61 14.96
N LEU A 160 6.21 -14.32 16.20
CA LEU A 160 7.00 -14.61 17.40
C LEU A 160 7.15 -16.12 17.67
N THR A 161 6.08 -16.91 17.52
CA THR A 161 6.07 -18.32 17.97
C THR A 161 6.29 -19.32 16.85
N THR A 162 6.09 -18.93 15.59
CA THR A 162 6.26 -19.83 14.45
C THR A 162 7.74 -20.16 14.25
N PRO A 163 8.16 -21.44 14.18
CA PRO A 163 9.57 -21.79 14.01
C PRO A 163 10.17 -21.15 12.75
N SER A 164 11.37 -20.57 12.86
CA SER A 164 11.99 -19.83 11.75
C SER A 164 12.23 -20.70 10.51
N LYS A 165 12.43 -22.01 10.70
CA LYS A 165 12.56 -22.99 9.59
C LYS A 165 11.30 -23.14 8.72
N LYS A 166 10.16 -22.61 9.13
CA LYS A 166 8.90 -22.62 8.35
C LYS A 166 8.81 -21.44 7.36
N PHE A 167 9.63 -20.42 7.55
CA PHE A 167 9.74 -19.26 6.66
C PHE A 167 10.61 -19.65 5.46
N THR A 168 10.00 -20.28 4.45
CA THR A 168 10.71 -20.80 3.28
C THR A 168 10.10 -20.26 2.01
N CYS A 169 10.94 -19.92 1.02
CA CYS A 169 10.48 -19.58 -0.32
C CYS A 169 10.30 -20.86 -1.12
N GLN A 170 9.08 -21.11 -1.60
CA GLN A 170 8.75 -22.23 -2.47
C GLN A 170 7.89 -21.73 -3.62
N GLY A 171 8.16 -22.23 -4.83
CA GLY A 171 7.39 -21.86 -6.01
C GLY A 171 7.78 -20.50 -6.61
N PRO A 172 6.97 -20.00 -7.56
CA PRO A 172 7.23 -18.73 -8.23
C PRO A 172 7.06 -17.55 -7.27
N VAL A 173 7.92 -16.54 -7.42
CA VAL A 173 7.83 -15.31 -6.64
C VAL A 173 6.52 -14.60 -6.95
N ASP A 174 5.73 -14.31 -5.93
CA ASP A 174 4.55 -13.46 -6.06
C ASP A 174 5.03 -12.03 -6.34
N VAL A 175 4.92 -11.60 -7.60
CA VAL A 175 5.35 -10.28 -8.09
C VAL A 175 4.65 -9.11 -7.38
N THR A 176 3.50 -9.33 -6.74
CA THR A 176 2.78 -8.28 -6.02
C THR A 176 3.52 -7.82 -4.76
N ILE A 177 4.32 -8.69 -4.14
CA ILE A 177 5.10 -8.40 -2.94
C ILE A 177 6.28 -7.46 -3.25
N PRO A 178 7.22 -7.77 -4.16
CA PRO A 178 8.30 -6.86 -4.50
C PRO A 178 7.78 -5.61 -5.23
N ALA A 179 6.62 -5.68 -5.90
CA ALA A 179 5.98 -4.49 -6.48
C ALA A 179 5.54 -3.46 -5.43
N LYS A 180 5.38 -3.82 -4.16
CA LYS A 180 5.16 -2.81 -3.09
C LYS A 180 6.33 -1.84 -2.93
N CYS A 181 7.56 -2.31 -3.14
CA CYS A 181 8.78 -1.50 -3.08
C CYS A 181 9.14 -0.88 -4.44
N SER A 182 8.90 -1.62 -5.52
CA SER A 182 9.21 -1.21 -6.89
C SER A 182 8.01 -1.48 -7.80
N PRO A 183 7.01 -0.59 -7.83
CA PRO A 183 5.73 -0.84 -8.50
C PRO A 183 5.85 -1.22 -9.98
N CYS A 184 6.87 -0.73 -10.68
CA CYS A 184 7.10 -1.07 -12.08
C CYS A 184 7.39 -2.56 -12.34
N LEU A 185 7.72 -3.35 -11.31
CA LEU A 185 7.88 -4.81 -11.45
C LEU A 185 6.57 -5.52 -11.83
N SER A 186 5.43 -4.92 -11.47
CA SER A 186 4.11 -5.46 -11.82
C SER A 186 3.64 -5.05 -13.22
N SER A 187 4.46 -4.32 -13.98
CA SER A 187 4.11 -3.73 -15.28
C SER A 187 2.73 -3.04 -15.26
N PRO A 188 2.55 -2.01 -14.41
CA PRO A 188 1.24 -1.38 -14.24
C PRO A 188 0.78 -0.67 -15.51
N CYS A 189 1.71 -0.04 -16.25
CA CYS A 189 1.42 0.69 -17.48
C CYS A 189 1.01 -0.26 -18.63
N LYS A 190 -0.16 0.00 -19.21
CA LYS A 190 -0.77 -0.71 -20.34
C LYS A 190 -0.37 -0.08 -21.67
N ASN A 191 -0.75 -0.74 -22.76
CA ASN A 191 -0.62 -0.25 -24.13
C ASN A 191 0.80 0.23 -24.51
N GLY A 192 1.84 -0.39 -23.93
CA GLY A 192 3.24 -0.03 -24.19
C GLY A 192 3.74 1.20 -23.44
N GLY A 193 3.06 1.65 -22.39
CA GLY A 193 3.52 2.74 -21.53
C GLY A 193 4.80 2.42 -20.77
N THR A 194 5.64 3.44 -20.58
CA THR A 194 6.89 3.32 -19.83
C THR A 194 6.65 3.67 -18.36
N CYS A 195 6.96 2.73 -17.46
CA CYS A 195 6.80 2.92 -16.01
C CYS A 195 8.04 3.57 -15.39
N SER A 196 7.83 4.53 -14.49
CA SER A 196 8.84 5.07 -13.59
C SER A 196 8.35 5.02 -12.14
N ASN A 197 9.25 4.75 -11.20
CA ASN A 197 8.93 4.81 -9.77
C ASN A 197 8.74 6.27 -9.34
N ASP A 198 7.66 6.58 -8.61
CA ASP A 198 7.31 7.93 -8.18
C ASP A 198 7.18 7.98 -6.65
N PRO A 199 7.88 8.89 -5.95
CA PRO A 199 7.82 8.97 -4.49
C PRO A 199 6.46 9.39 -3.91
N VAL A 200 5.63 10.09 -4.69
CA VAL A 200 4.34 10.66 -4.29
C VAL A 200 3.21 9.71 -4.66
N ASP A 201 3.19 9.28 -5.93
CA ASP A 201 2.11 8.45 -6.50
C ASP A 201 2.47 6.97 -6.64
N PHE A 202 3.57 6.53 -6.00
CA PHE A 202 4.20 5.20 -6.08
C PHE A 202 4.84 4.90 -7.43
N TYR A 203 4.15 5.18 -8.53
CA TYR A 203 4.65 5.10 -9.89
C TYR A 203 3.94 6.09 -10.80
N SER A 204 4.56 6.37 -11.94
CA SER A 204 4.02 7.16 -13.01
C SER A 204 4.21 6.42 -14.34
N CYS A 205 3.24 6.56 -15.24
CA CYS A 205 3.29 5.99 -16.58
C CYS A 205 3.44 7.10 -17.62
N SER A 206 4.48 7.01 -18.44
CA SER A 206 4.59 7.79 -19.67
C SER A 206 3.84 7.07 -20.78
N CYS A 207 2.66 7.59 -21.14
CA CYS A 207 1.82 6.97 -22.14
C CYS A 207 2.31 7.24 -23.57
N PRO A 208 2.27 6.24 -24.46
CA PRO A 208 2.55 6.44 -25.86
C PRO A 208 1.42 7.25 -26.51
N TYR A 209 1.71 7.78 -27.71
CA TYR A 209 0.74 8.54 -28.46
C TYR A 209 -0.56 7.73 -28.64
N GLY A 210 -1.67 8.36 -28.28
CA GLY A 210 -3.00 7.77 -28.40
C GLY A 210 -3.58 7.15 -27.12
N PHE A 211 -2.83 7.09 -26.02
CA PHE A 211 -3.34 6.62 -24.73
C PHE A 211 -3.21 7.68 -23.63
N LYS A 212 -4.10 7.61 -22.64
CA LYS A 212 -4.15 8.44 -21.45
C LYS A 212 -4.65 7.61 -20.26
N GLY A 213 -4.71 8.23 -19.08
CA GLY A 213 -5.03 7.53 -17.83
C GLY A 213 -3.79 7.30 -16.99
N ARG A 214 -3.99 6.82 -15.76
CA ARG A 214 -2.88 6.58 -14.82
C ARG A 214 -1.97 5.44 -15.31
N ASP A 215 -2.58 4.43 -15.92
CA ASP A 215 -1.96 3.22 -16.39
C ASP A 215 -1.95 3.16 -17.93
N CYS A 216 -2.18 4.28 -18.62
CA CYS A 216 -2.32 4.34 -20.08
C CYS A 216 -3.41 3.41 -20.63
N GLU A 217 -4.44 3.17 -19.84
CA GLU A 217 -5.54 2.25 -20.11
C GLU A 217 -6.63 2.85 -21.01
N VAL A 218 -6.72 4.18 -21.07
CA VAL A 218 -7.79 4.89 -21.77
C VAL A 218 -7.27 5.35 -23.14
N PRO A 219 -7.85 4.91 -24.27
CA PRO A 219 -7.54 5.52 -25.56
C PRO A 219 -7.99 6.98 -25.60
N ILE A 220 -7.23 7.87 -26.24
CA ILE A 220 -7.55 9.30 -26.33
C ILE A 220 -8.84 9.54 -27.11
N HIS A 221 -9.08 8.74 -28.16
CA HIS A 221 -10.33 8.69 -28.92
C HIS A 221 -10.64 7.25 -29.38
N ALA A 222 -11.88 7.00 -29.79
CA ALA A 222 -12.38 5.64 -30.03
C ALA A 222 -11.71 4.89 -31.19
N CYS A 223 -11.22 5.59 -32.22
CA CYS A 223 -10.54 4.94 -33.35
C CYS A 223 -9.12 4.39 -33.07
N ILE A 224 -8.50 4.70 -31.92
CA ILE A 224 -7.09 4.31 -31.64
C ILE A 224 -6.94 2.80 -31.44
N SER A 225 -7.98 2.15 -30.92
CA SER A 225 -8.01 0.70 -30.75
C SER A 225 -8.34 -0.06 -32.04
N SER A 226 -8.38 0.61 -33.20
CA SER A 226 -8.80 0.05 -34.50
C SER A 226 -10.06 -0.82 -34.39
N PRO A 227 -11.20 -0.23 -34.00
CA PRO A 227 -12.42 -0.99 -33.75
C PRO A 227 -12.98 -1.65 -35.02
N CYS A 228 -12.87 -0.98 -36.17
CA CYS A 228 -13.32 -1.48 -37.47
C CYS A 228 -12.44 -2.65 -37.95
N LYS A 229 -13.08 -3.76 -38.30
CA LYS A 229 -12.47 -5.01 -38.77
C LYS A 229 -12.35 -5.05 -40.29
N GLU A 230 -11.62 -6.04 -40.79
CA GLU A 230 -11.54 -6.41 -42.22
C GLU A 230 -11.27 -5.25 -43.18
N GLY A 231 -10.41 -4.31 -42.77
CA GLY A 231 -10.01 -3.16 -43.59
C GLY A 231 -10.96 -1.96 -43.55
N GLY A 232 -11.98 -1.97 -42.67
CA GLY A 232 -12.88 -0.84 -42.48
C GLY A 232 -12.18 0.43 -41.97
N THR A 233 -12.64 1.59 -42.41
CA THR A 233 -12.12 2.90 -42.01
C THR A 233 -12.89 3.46 -40.81
N CYS A 234 -12.18 3.83 -39.75
CA CYS A 234 -12.81 4.38 -38.53
C CYS A 234 -12.95 5.90 -38.61
N HIS A 235 -14.13 6.38 -38.22
CA HIS A 235 -14.44 7.80 -38.11
C HIS A 235 -14.94 8.13 -36.71
N LEU A 236 -14.54 9.29 -36.18
CA LEU A 236 -15.00 9.78 -34.88
C LEU A 236 -16.37 10.45 -35.02
N LYS A 237 -17.26 10.23 -34.04
CA LYS A 237 -18.49 11.02 -33.92
C LYS A 237 -18.17 12.30 -33.15
N GLU A 238 -18.41 13.46 -33.77
CA GLU A 238 -18.07 14.76 -33.16
C GLU A 238 -18.89 15.06 -31.89
N ASP A 239 -20.09 14.49 -31.78
CA ASP A 239 -21.04 14.73 -30.70
C ASP A 239 -20.82 13.85 -29.45
N GLU A 240 -19.96 12.83 -29.54
CA GLU A 240 -19.73 11.85 -28.48
C GLU A 240 -18.24 11.69 -28.20
N LYS A 241 -17.80 12.02 -26.97
CA LYS A 241 -16.38 11.95 -26.54
C LYS A 241 -15.69 10.59 -26.79
N ASN A 242 -16.47 9.51 -26.90
CA ASN A 242 -16.01 8.15 -27.19
C ASN A 242 -16.78 7.50 -28.35
N GLY A 243 -17.52 8.27 -29.15
CA GLY A 243 -18.30 7.72 -30.27
C GLY A 243 -17.44 7.52 -31.51
N PHE A 244 -17.65 6.41 -32.21
CA PHE A 244 -17.09 6.15 -33.52
C PHE A 244 -18.15 5.51 -34.43
N TRP A 245 -17.84 5.44 -35.72
CA TRP A 245 -18.54 4.61 -36.68
C TRP A 245 -17.54 4.08 -37.72
N CYS A 246 -17.86 2.95 -38.34
CA CYS A 246 -17.00 2.30 -39.30
C CYS A 246 -17.58 2.42 -40.72
N ALA A 247 -16.74 2.84 -41.66
CA ALA A 247 -17.00 2.68 -43.09
C ALA A 247 -16.43 1.31 -43.53
N CYS A 248 -17.31 0.36 -43.81
CA CYS A 248 -16.90 -1.01 -44.14
C CYS A 248 -16.35 -1.12 -45.56
N ALA A 249 -15.39 -2.03 -45.74
CA ALA A 249 -14.91 -2.43 -47.05
C ALA A 249 -15.99 -3.24 -47.79
N ASP A 250 -15.91 -3.28 -49.12
CA ASP A 250 -16.85 -4.04 -49.96
C ASP A 250 -16.90 -5.51 -49.51
N GLY A 251 -18.12 -6.06 -49.37
CA GLY A 251 -18.36 -7.41 -48.87
C GLY A 251 -18.38 -7.55 -47.35
N TYR A 252 -18.37 -6.44 -46.58
CA TYR A 252 -18.51 -6.47 -45.12
C TYR A 252 -19.56 -5.48 -44.60
N GLU A 253 -20.25 -5.87 -43.53
CA GLU A 253 -21.22 -5.05 -42.80
C GLU A 253 -21.13 -5.24 -41.27
N GLY A 254 -22.00 -4.56 -40.53
CA GLY A 254 -22.01 -4.53 -39.08
C GLY A 254 -21.48 -3.22 -38.49
N GLU A 255 -21.60 -3.04 -37.17
CA GLU A 255 -21.16 -1.82 -36.49
C GLU A 255 -19.64 -1.66 -36.55
N ASN A 256 -18.91 -2.77 -36.54
CA ASN A 256 -17.46 -2.84 -36.62
C ASN A 256 -16.97 -3.55 -37.89
N CYS A 257 -17.82 -3.71 -38.92
CA CYS A 257 -17.48 -4.43 -40.16
C CYS A 257 -17.06 -5.90 -39.93
N GLU A 258 -17.66 -6.53 -38.93
CA GLU A 258 -17.35 -7.90 -38.51
C GLU A 258 -18.10 -8.98 -39.28
N VAL A 259 -19.15 -8.61 -40.03
CA VAL A 259 -19.99 -9.54 -40.78
C VAL A 259 -19.52 -9.55 -42.23
N ASN A 260 -19.15 -10.72 -42.74
CA ASN A 260 -18.91 -10.90 -44.17
C ASN A 260 -20.27 -11.08 -44.87
N ILE A 261 -20.53 -10.26 -45.89
CA ILE A 261 -21.72 -10.37 -46.72
C ILE A 261 -21.48 -11.57 -47.64
N ASP A 262 -22.24 -12.64 -47.42
CA ASP A 262 -22.18 -13.82 -48.28
C ASP A 262 -22.89 -13.53 -49.61
N ASP A 263 -22.11 -13.10 -50.60
CA ASP A 263 -22.57 -12.88 -51.97
C ASP A 263 -23.13 -14.17 -52.64
N CYS A 264 -23.05 -15.32 -51.97
CA CYS A 264 -23.54 -16.61 -52.47
C CYS A 264 -24.90 -17.05 -51.89
N GLU A 265 -25.50 -16.35 -50.91
CA GLU A 265 -26.81 -16.77 -50.37
C GLU A 265 -27.96 -16.63 -51.39
N ASP A 266 -27.87 -15.68 -52.34
CA ASP A 266 -28.87 -15.47 -53.38
C ASP A 266 -28.51 -16.11 -54.74
N ASN A 267 -27.45 -16.93 -54.83
CA ASN A 267 -26.97 -17.60 -56.05
C ASN A 267 -26.63 -16.67 -57.24
N ASP A 268 -26.30 -15.40 -56.99
CA ASP A 268 -25.91 -14.43 -58.04
C ASP A 268 -24.39 -14.45 -58.30
N CYS A 269 -23.84 -15.66 -58.50
CA CYS A 269 -22.41 -15.92 -58.71
C CYS A 269 -21.98 -15.84 -60.19
#